data_AF-A0ABD3NUG9-F1
#
_entry.id   AF-A0ABD3NUG9-F1
#
_cell.length_a   1.000
_cell.length_b   1.000
_cell.length_c   1.000
_cell.angle_alpha   90.00
_cell.angle_beta   90.00
_cell.angle_gamma   90.00
#
_symmetry.space_group_name_H-M   'P 1'
#
loop_
_entity.id
_entity.type
_entity.pdbx_description
1 polymer ?
#
loop_
_entity_poly.entity_id
_entity_poly.type
_entity_poly.pdbx_seq_one_letter_code
_entity_poly.pdbx_strand_id
1 'polypeptide(L)'
;MPSLVLTGHPCVGKTTFAHLLAARALRHESNAISDVVHVRECTACPDRTKAGCYYDSRSEKDTRAALKSEFDRAIASGGGGRTLVILDSLNYIKGYRYELYCISKAAGERHGVVSVVGIGEEIAKARDRRRRYLSAERGDQASGVGGEICPDDRDGHYQDDATLDGLVMRYEPPDNKNRWENPLYKVDVTGVLPWGKDGTLEVGAELFEENCEKAESLAGEMKELSVEDNLSISSAASKPVIKSASGFKRRGNKSAQQQASVQNPQSAILTPLPLSMASRNLKQDVSCSVPEQFNNGRKRKMEEVIDDILDSFLINVAPLQESMSTQKHVPTESDVLNQIDNITQHINNEILKAQKAASLSASVGGRIFVNYDNSRRAMNLSKQLYLNELRNIRKGFLKWTAGHPMPAGTTEKAMVEIYISYIESNI
;
A
#
# COMPACT_ATOMS: atom_id res chain seq x y z
N MET A 1 -4.57 -5.05 7.64
CA MET A 1 -3.97 -3.95 8.39
C MET A 1 -4.40 -2.59 7.82
N PRO A 2 -5.25 -1.83 8.54
CA PRO A 2 -5.55 -0.46 8.15
C PRO A 2 -4.27 0.39 8.14
N SER A 3 -4.18 1.36 7.23
CA SER A 3 -3.00 2.19 7.03
C SER A 3 -3.30 3.69 7.03
N LEU A 4 -2.47 4.46 7.73
CA LEU A 4 -2.49 5.92 7.75
C LEU A 4 -1.16 6.48 7.25
N VAL A 5 -1.22 7.30 6.20
CA VAL A 5 -0.05 7.95 5.60
C VAL A 5 -0.01 9.41 6.05
N LEU A 6 1.04 9.78 6.79
CA LEU A 6 1.24 11.16 7.24
C LEU A 6 1.93 11.97 6.15
N THR A 7 1.52 13.21 5.94
CA THR A 7 2.14 14.13 4.98
C THR A 7 2.13 15.55 5.52
N GLY A 8 3.06 16.38 5.05
CA GLY A 8 3.22 17.74 5.54
C GLY A 8 4.65 18.26 5.38
N HIS A 9 4.83 19.56 5.54
CA HIS A 9 6.13 20.20 5.45
C HIS A 9 7.16 19.59 6.42
N PRO A 10 8.47 19.65 6.09
CA PRO A 10 9.54 19.32 7.02
C PRO A 10 9.37 20.03 8.38
N CYS A 11 9.73 19.36 9.47
CA CYS A 11 9.74 19.92 10.84
C CYS A 11 8.38 20.43 11.41
N VAL A 12 7.26 20.10 10.76
CA VAL A 12 5.91 20.44 11.26
C VAL A 12 5.47 19.62 12.49
N GLY A 13 6.20 18.57 12.86
CA GLY A 13 5.85 17.68 13.99
C GLY A 13 5.07 16.44 13.60
N LYS A 14 5.19 15.97 12.35
CA LYS A 14 4.59 14.70 11.89
C LYS A 14 4.93 13.52 12.79
N THR A 15 6.20 13.39 13.17
CA THR A 15 6.65 12.26 13.98
C THR A 15 6.13 12.29 15.40
N THR A 16 6.06 13.47 16.01
CA THR A 16 5.41 13.64 17.31
C THR A 16 3.92 13.32 17.23
N PHE A 17 3.23 13.76 16.17
CA PHE A 17 1.85 13.37 15.89
C PHE A 17 1.71 11.85 15.68
N ALA A 18 2.63 11.22 14.97
CA ALA A 18 2.65 9.78 14.70
C ALA A 18 2.77 8.97 15.99
N HIS A 19 3.64 9.38 16.92
CA HIS A 19 3.81 8.73 18.21
C HIS A 19 2.56 8.84 19.08
N LEU A 20 1.95 10.02 19.15
CA LEU A 20 0.69 10.19 19.87
C LEU A 20 -0.44 9.39 19.21
N LEU A 21 -0.53 9.40 17.88
CA LEU A 21 -1.48 8.59 17.12
C LEU A 21 -1.32 7.09 17.42
N ALA A 22 -0.09 6.59 17.44
CA ALA A 22 0.21 5.20 17.79
C ALA A 22 -0.23 4.88 19.22
N ALA A 23 0.16 5.72 20.19
CA ALA A 23 -0.18 5.52 21.60
C ALA A 23 -1.71 5.54 21.83
N ARG A 24 -2.42 6.45 21.16
CA ARG A 24 -3.89 6.53 21.26
C ARG A 24 -4.59 5.39 20.53
N ALA A 25 -4.08 4.95 19.39
CA ALA A 25 -4.63 3.80 18.66
C ALA A 25 -4.62 2.52 19.50
N LEU A 26 -3.55 2.30 20.27
CA LEU A 26 -3.45 1.14 21.19
C LEU A 26 -4.39 1.25 22.41
N ARG A 27 -4.75 2.46 22.82
CA ARG A 27 -5.64 2.74 23.97
C ARG A 27 -7.09 3.01 23.57
N HIS A 28 -7.41 2.88 22.28
CA HIS A 28 -8.69 3.27 21.74
C HIS A 28 -9.81 2.32 22.19
N GLU A 29 -10.98 2.87 22.56
CA GLU A 29 -12.10 2.12 23.17
C GLU A 29 -12.63 0.99 22.27
N SER A 30 -12.56 1.18 20.95
CA SER A 30 -13.02 0.19 19.97
C SER A 30 -12.25 -1.13 20.02
N ASN A 31 -11.06 -1.17 20.65
CA ASN A 31 -10.16 -2.32 20.68
C ASN A 31 -9.96 -2.91 19.27
N ALA A 32 -10.05 -2.11 18.21
CA ALA A 32 -9.89 -2.59 16.83
C ALA A 32 -8.41 -2.81 16.49
N ILE A 33 -7.52 -2.06 17.15
CA ILE A 33 -6.08 -2.10 16.97
C ILE A 33 -5.44 -2.69 18.23
N SER A 34 -4.62 -3.73 18.07
CA SER A 34 -3.82 -4.34 19.15
C SER A 34 -2.32 -4.09 19.00
N ASP A 35 -1.88 -3.69 17.80
CA ASP A 35 -0.48 -3.46 17.49
C ASP A 35 -0.33 -2.31 16.49
N VAL A 36 0.82 -1.63 16.52
CA VAL A 36 1.12 -0.52 15.61
C VAL A 36 2.49 -0.70 15.00
N VAL A 37 2.54 -0.76 13.67
CA VAL A 37 3.78 -0.74 12.91
C VAL A 37 4.05 0.69 12.46
N HIS A 38 5.08 1.30 13.06
CA HIS A 38 5.50 2.66 12.74
C HIS A 38 6.64 2.65 11.74
N VAL A 39 6.32 2.92 10.47
CA VAL A 39 7.29 2.99 9.37
C VAL A 39 7.83 4.41 9.24
N ARG A 40 9.14 4.58 9.37
CA ARG A 40 9.88 5.84 9.29
C ARG A 40 11.16 5.70 8.47
N GLU A 41 11.85 6.81 8.19
CA GLU A 41 13.15 6.77 7.51
C GLU A 41 14.17 5.93 8.30
N CYS A 42 14.21 6.07 9.63
CA CYS A 42 15.15 5.31 10.47
C CYS A 42 14.85 3.81 10.54
N THR A 43 13.60 3.38 10.32
CA THR A 43 13.25 1.97 10.26
C THR A 43 13.47 1.39 8.87
N ALA A 44 13.24 2.18 7.81
CA ALA A 44 13.42 1.76 6.42
C ALA A 44 14.86 1.86 5.92
N CYS A 45 15.66 2.75 6.49
CA CYS A 45 17.06 2.98 6.15
C CYS A 45 17.90 3.05 7.43
N PRO A 46 18.06 1.93 8.17
CA PRO A 46 18.79 1.92 9.44
C PRO A 46 20.26 2.37 9.29
N ASP A 47 20.85 2.17 8.11
CA ASP A 47 22.23 2.54 7.81
C ASP A 47 22.42 4.03 7.45
N ARG A 48 21.34 4.84 7.43
CA ARG A 48 21.40 6.24 7.02
C ARG A 48 20.78 7.16 8.07
N THR A 49 21.43 8.30 8.27
CA THR A 49 20.83 9.42 9.01
C THR A 49 19.82 10.15 8.15
N LYS A 50 18.94 10.95 8.75
CA LYS A 50 17.98 11.78 8.01
C LYS A 50 18.65 12.73 7.02
N ALA A 51 19.79 13.31 7.40
CA ALA A 51 20.60 14.12 6.50
C ALA A 51 21.05 13.29 5.28
N GLY A 52 21.51 12.06 5.50
CA GLY A 52 21.90 11.14 4.42
C GLY A 52 20.73 10.70 3.53
N CYS A 53 19.53 10.53 4.09
CA CYS A 53 18.32 10.16 3.33
C CYS A 53 17.90 11.24 2.32
N TYR A 54 18.18 12.52 2.60
CA TYR A 54 17.74 13.67 1.80
C TYR A 54 18.89 14.51 1.23
N TYR A 55 20.12 14.00 1.28
CA TYR A 55 21.31 14.72 0.84
C TYR A 55 21.28 15.09 -0.64
N ASP A 56 20.83 14.16 -1.50
CA ASP A 56 20.70 14.36 -2.93
C ASP A 56 19.44 13.67 -3.48
N SER A 57 19.08 13.97 -4.73
CA SER A 57 17.88 13.40 -5.35
C SER A 57 17.92 11.88 -5.51
N ARG A 58 19.12 11.27 -5.57
CA ARG A 58 19.27 9.81 -5.62
C ARG A 58 18.95 9.20 -4.27
N SER A 59 19.56 9.70 -3.20
CA SER A 59 19.30 9.24 -1.83
C SER A 59 17.84 9.45 -1.43
N GLU A 60 17.24 10.56 -1.83
CA GLU A 60 15.81 10.83 -1.62
C GLU A 60 14.93 9.79 -2.34
N LYS A 61 15.29 9.42 -3.57
CA LYS A 61 14.59 8.37 -4.33
C LYS A 61 14.76 7.00 -3.69
N ASP A 62 15.96 6.65 -3.25
CA ASP A 62 16.26 5.38 -2.59
C ASP A 62 15.50 5.27 -1.26
N THR A 63 15.46 6.36 -0.48
CA THR A 63 14.70 6.45 0.77
C THR A 63 13.20 6.20 0.51
N ARG A 64 12.63 6.82 -0.53
CA ARG A 64 11.23 6.56 -0.92
C ARG A 64 11.00 5.11 -1.34
N ALA A 65 11.94 4.51 -2.07
CA ALA A 65 11.84 3.10 -2.45
C ALA A 65 11.87 2.19 -1.21
N ALA A 66 12.76 2.45 -0.26
CA ALA A 66 12.86 1.69 0.99
C ALA A 66 11.60 1.84 1.85
N LEU A 67 11.11 3.07 2.05
CA LEU A 67 9.86 3.32 2.79
C LEU A 67 8.67 2.58 2.16
N LYS A 68 8.57 2.59 0.83
CA LYS A 68 7.53 1.87 0.11
C LYS A 68 7.63 0.35 0.31
N SER A 69 8.84 -0.21 0.24
CA SER A 69 9.08 -1.63 0.46
C SER A 69 8.75 -2.05 1.90
N GLU A 70 9.15 -1.26 2.90
CA GLU A 70 8.77 -1.51 4.29
C GLU A 70 7.27 -1.40 4.50
N PHE A 71 6.62 -0.41 3.88
CA PHE A 71 5.16 -0.26 3.94
C PHE A 71 4.44 -1.47 3.32
N ASP A 72 4.85 -1.93 2.13
CA ASP A 72 4.28 -3.13 1.48
C ASP A 72 4.48 -4.38 2.34
N ARG A 73 5.68 -4.57 2.91
CA ARG A 73 5.95 -5.66 3.85
C ARG A 73 5.08 -5.59 5.10
N ALA A 74 4.92 -4.41 5.69
CA ALA A 74 4.08 -4.22 6.87
C ALA A 74 2.64 -4.61 6.56
N ILE A 75 2.08 -4.12 5.45
CA ILE A 75 0.72 -4.46 5.02
C ILE A 75 0.57 -5.96 4.72
N ALA A 76 1.57 -6.59 4.09
CA ALA A 76 1.53 -8.00 3.72
C ALA A 76 1.73 -8.98 4.90
N SER A 77 2.46 -8.59 5.94
CA SER A 77 2.83 -9.48 7.06
C SER A 77 1.69 -9.72 8.06
N GLY A 78 0.54 -9.05 7.89
CA GLY A 78 -0.56 -9.06 8.84
C GLY A 78 -1.62 -10.11 8.62
N GLY A 79 -1.39 -11.33 9.11
CA GLY A 79 -2.37 -12.42 9.09
C GLY A 79 -3.60 -12.24 10.00
N GLY A 80 -3.64 -11.19 10.85
CA GLY A 80 -4.78 -10.88 11.72
C GLY A 80 -5.02 -9.37 11.75
N GLY A 81 -6.15 -8.90 11.19
CA GLY A 81 -6.45 -7.50 10.85
C GLY A 81 -6.56 -6.46 11.98
N ARG A 82 -5.71 -6.53 13.01
CA ARG A 82 -5.69 -5.64 14.19
C ARG A 82 -4.40 -4.82 14.32
N THR A 83 -3.54 -4.82 13.31
CA THR A 83 -2.33 -3.99 13.31
C THR A 83 -2.55 -2.74 12.46
N LEU A 84 -2.32 -1.56 13.03
CA LEU A 84 -2.33 -0.28 12.31
C LEU A 84 -0.94 0.01 11.75
N VAL A 85 -0.86 0.31 10.46
CA VAL A 85 0.40 0.75 9.83
C VAL A 85 0.39 2.27 9.72
N ILE A 86 1.35 2.93 10.37
CA ILE A 86 1.54 4.39 10.28
C ILE A 86 2.80 4.64 9.46
N LEU A 87 2.65 5.27 8.30
CA LEU A 87 3.78 5.72 7.49
C LEU A 87 4.08 7.19 7.80
N ASP A 88 5.10 7.40 8.61
CA ASP A 88 5.60 8.71 9.02
C ASP A 88 6.84 9.07 8.21
N SER A 89 6.62 9.86 7.18
CA SER A 89 7.66 10.48 6.36
C SER A 89 7.10 11.76 5.74
N LEU A 90 7.87 12.42 4.88
CA LEU A 90 7.43 13.61 4.16
C LEU A 90 6.22 13.34 3.25
N ASN A 91 6.22 12.20 2.53
CA ASN A 91 5.16 11.76 1.61
C ASN A 91 4.63 12.91 0.70
N TYR A 92 5.55 13.75 0.21
CA TYR A 92 5.29 15.08 -0.34
C TYR A 92 4.90 15.09 -1.82
N ILE A 93 5.11 13.99 -2.53
CA ILE A 93 4.78 13.85 -3.95
C ILE A 93 3.45 13.11 -4.11
N LYS A 94 2.52 13.67 -4.88
CA LYS A 94 1.19 13.08 -5.16
C LYS A 94 1.29 11.68 -5.77
N GLY A 95 2.18 11.51 -6.75
CA GLY A 95 2.41 10.21 -7.40
C GLY A 95 2.86 9.13 -6.41
N TYR A 96 3.69 9.49 -5.42
CA TYR A 96 4.15 8.57 -4.40
C TYR A 96 3.02 8.15 -3.45
N ARG A 97 2.16 9.09 -3.04
CA ARG A 97 0.94 8.76 -2.25
C ARG A 97 0.00 7.83 -3.01
N TYR A 98 -0.15 8.03 -4.32
CA TYR A 98 -0.94 7.11 -5.17
C TYR A 98 -0.35 5.69 -5.22
N GLU A 99 0.98 5.54 -5.24
CA GLU A 99 1.61 4.21 -5.17
C GLU A 99 1.32 3.50 -3.83
N LEU A 100 1.37 4.22 -2.71
CA LEU A 100 1.03 3.69 -1.38
C LEU A 100 -0.44 3.28 -1.28
N TYR A 101 -1.34 4.10 -1.85
CA TYR A 101 -2.75 3.74 -1.99
C TYR A 101 -2.94 2.46 -2.80
N CYS A 102 -2.21 2.31 -3.92
CA CYS A 102 -2.28 1.09 -4.74
C CYS A 102 -1.84 -0.16 -3.97
N ILE A 103 -0.82 -0.07 -3.12
CA ILE A 103 -0.39 -1.17 -2.23
C ILE A 103 -1.52 -1.54 -1.28
N SER A 104 -2.09 -0.55 -0.58
CA SER A 104 -3.18 -0.77 0.37
C SER A 104 -4.42 -1.36 -0.32
N LYS A 105 -4.72 -0.89 -1.53
CA LYS A 105 -5.80 -1.40 -2.37
C LYS A 105 -5.58 -2.83 -2.83
N ALA A 106 -4.34 -3.18 -3.19
CA ALA A 106 -3.97 -4.53 -3.61
C ALA A 106 -4.05 -5.54 -2.45
N ALA A 107 -3.92 -5.08 -1.21
CA ALA A 107 -4.12 -5.88 -0.01
C ALA A 107 -5.60 -5.91 0.46
N GLY A 108 -6.49 -5.15 -0.19
CA GLY A 108 -7.88 -5.02 0.24
C GLY A 108 -8.07 -4.25 1.56
N GLU A 109 -7.11 -3.40 1.93
CA GLU A 109 -7.03 -2.78 3.26
C GLU A 109 -7.58 -1.35 3.30
N ARG A 110 -7.89 -0.86 4.51
CA ARG A 110 -8.27 0.55 4.71
C ARG A 110 -7.04 1.44 4.54
N HIS A 111 -7.23 2.58 3.89
CA HIS A 111 -6.18 3.56 3.63
C HIS A 111 -6.70 4.95 3.94
N GLY A 112 -5.90 5.78 4.59
CA GLY A 112 -6.22 7.19 4.85
C GLY A 112 -4.97 8.06 4.82
N VAL A 113 -5.17 9.35 4.57
CA VAL A 113 -4.09 10.35 4.53
C VAL A 113 -4.31 11.38 5.62
N VAL A 114 -3.27 11.69 6.37
CA VAL A 114 -3.28 12.75 7.39
C VAL A 114 -2.29 13.84 6.99
N SER A 115 -2.79 15.05 6.75
CA SER A 115 -2.01 16.24 6.42
C SER A 115 -1.78 17.07 7.68
N VAL A 116 -0.54 17.10 8.17
CA VAL A 116 -0.13 17.92 9.33
C VAL A 116 0.43 19.25 8.83
N VAL A 117 -0.17 20.35 9.26
CA VAL A 117 0.14 21.73 8.84
C VAL A 117 0.18 22.68 10.03
N GLY A 118 0.59 23.93 9.82
CA GLY A 118 0.43 25.02 10.81
C GLY A 118 1.73 25.76 11.16
N ILE A 119 2.90 25.19 10.86
CA ILE A 119 4.18 25.84 11.20
C ILE A 119 4.73 26.60 10.00
N GLY A 120 5.12 27.86 10.23
CA GLY A 120 5.80 28.68 9.24
C GLY A 120 7.23 28.20 8.96
N GLU A 121 7.73 28.51 7.77
CA GLU A 121 9.04 28.06 7.28
C GLU A 121 10.19 28.45 8.22
N GLU A 122 10.18 29.66 8.77
CA GLU A 122 11.22 30.13 9.71
C GLU A 122 11.27 29.31 11.00
N ILE A 123 10.11 28.92 11.54
CA ILE A 123 10.05 28.07 12.73
C ILE A 123 10.53 26.66 12.39
N ALA A 124 10.18 26.14 11.20
CA ALA A 124 10.65 24.85 10.73
C ALA A 124 12.19 24.82 10.59
N LYS A 125 12.78 25.88 10.02
CA LYS A 125 14.23 26.07 9.93
C LYS A 125 14.88 26.19 11.30
N ALA A 126 14.32 26.99 12.20
CA ALA A 126 14.84 27.16 13.56
C ALA A 126 14.86 25.82 14.32
N ARG A 127 13.80 25.00 14.17
CA ARG A 127 13.75 23.64 14.74
C ARG A 127 14.82 22.73 14.17
N ASP A 128 15.00 22.74 12.85
CA ASP A 128 16.04 21.93 12.21
C ASP A 128 17.46 22.36 12.62
N ARG A 129 17.73 23.68 12.62
CA ARG A 129 19.00 24.24 13.11
C ARG A 129 19.26 23.86 14.57
N ARG A 130 18.23 23.89 15.43
CA ARG A 130 18.34 23.46 16.82
C ARG A 130 18.70 21.98 16.93
N ARG A 131 18.09 21.11 16.12
CA ARG A 131 18.42 19.68 16.07
C ARG A 131 19.87 19.45 15.60
N ARG A 132 20.33 20.18 14.58
CA ARG A 132 21.74 20.17 14.13
C ARG A 132 22.70 20.58 15.26
N TYR A 133 22.40 21.68 15.93
CA TYR A 133 23.22 22.17 17.04
C TYR A 133 23.33 21.14 18.18
N LEU A 134 22.20 20.59 18.62
CA LEU A 134 22.17 19.56 19.66
C LEU A 134 22.90 18.28 19.25
N SER A 135 22.81 17.90 17.96
CA SER A 135 23.52 16.73 17.43
C SER A 135 25.04 16.96 17.39
N ALA A 136 25.49 18.18 17.08
CA ALA A 136 26.90 18.55 17.11
C ALA A 136 27.47 18.55 18.54
N GLU A 137 26.74 19.09 19.52
CA GLU A 137 27.14 19.05 20.93
C GLU A 137 27.29 17.61 21.47
N ARG A 138 26.42 16.69 21.03
CA ARG A 138 26.50 15.27 21.41
C ARG A 138 27.63 14.52 20.69
N GLY A 139 27.94 14.90 19.45
CA GLY A 139 29.01 14.32 18.64
C GLY A 139 30.42 14.49 19.22
N ASP A 140 30.67 15.57 19.96
CA ASP A 140 31.95 15.80 20.65
C ASP A 140 32.13 14.98 21.94
N GLN A 141 31.06 14.37 22.49
CA GLN A 141 31.12 13.49 23.66
C GLN A 141 30.97 11.99 23.35
N ALA A 142 30.65 11.62 22.11
CA ALA A 142 30.36 10.24 21.69
C ALA A 142 31.59 9.46 21.17
N SER A 143 32.78 9.73 21.71
CA SER A 143 33.98 8.89 21.50
C SER A 143 34.14 7.77 22.55
N GLY A 144 33.09 7.50 23.34
CA GLY A 144 32.96 6.35 24.22
C GLY A 144 32.05 5.27 23.63
N VAL A 145 32.58 4.05 23.52
CA VAL A 145 31.89 2.84 23.06
C VAL A 145 30.57 2.63 23.83
N GLY A 146 29.45 2.52 23.12
CA GLY A 146 28.19 1.99 23.68
C GLY A 146 27.11 3.00 24.07
N GLY A 147 27.00 4.15 23.41
CA GLY A 147 25.91 5.09 23.65
C GLY A 147 24.56 4.58 23.15
N GLU A 148 23.64 4.23 24.06
CA GLU A 148 22.23 4.05 23.74
C GLU A 148 21.64 5.35 23.15
N ILE A 149 21.07 5.23 21.96
CA ILE A 149 20.48 6.34 21.23
C ILE A 149 19.18 6.74 21.91
N CYS A 150 19.10 7.96 22.42
CA CYS A 150 17.88 8.56 22.98
C CYS A 150 16.69 8.35 22.02
N PRO A 151 15.52 7.87 22.48
CA PRO A 151 14.35 7.63 21.61
C PRO A 151 13.88 8.88 20.82
N ASP A 152 14.10 10.07 21.38
CA ASP A 152 13.73 11.38 20.79
C ASP A 152 14.76 11.91 19.76
N ASP A 153 15.99 11.35 19.73
CA ASP A 153 17.04 11.73 18.77
C ASP A 153 16.90 11.07 17.38
N ARG A 154 16.00 10.08 17.24
CA ARG A 154 15.90 9.28 16.01
C ARG A 154 15.31 10.03 14.82
N ASP A 155 14.80 11.23 15.06
CA ASP A 155 14.11 12.01 14.06
C ASP A 155 15.04 12.86 13.20
N GLY A 156 16.34 12.86 13.54
CA GLY A 156 17.44 13.46 12.79
C GLY A 156 17.25 14.93 12.41
N HIS A 157 18.17 15.41 11.58
CA HIS A 157 18.13 16.75 11.00
C HIS A 157 18.42 16.68 9.49
N TYR A 158 18.06 17.74 8.77
CA TYR A 158 18.48 17.91 7.38
C TYR A 158 19.93 18.42 7.33
N GLN A 159 20.58 18.28 6.17
CA GLN A 159 21.98 18.70 6.00
C GLN A 159 22.14 20.20 6.20
N ASP A 160 21.24 20.97 5.59
CA ASP A 160 21.30 22.43 5.53
C ASP A 160 19.92 23.02 5.18
N ASP A 161 19.80 24.33 5.29
CA ASP A 161 18.55 25.06 5.02
C ASP A 161 18.14 24.98 3.54
N ALA A 162 19.08 24.91 2.59
CA ALA A 162 18.76 24.82 1.16
C ALA A 162 18.18 23.44 0.82
N THR A 163 18.65 22.37 1.48
CA THR A 163 18.02 21.05 1.41
C THR A 163 16.56 21.11 1.89
N LEU A 164 16.32 21.75 3.05
CA LEU A 164 14.96 21.90 3.61
C LEU A 164 14.06 22.74 2.69
N ASP A 165 14.56 23.86 2.17
CA ASP A 165 13.85 24.72 1.22
C ASP A 165 13.49 23.98 -0.06
N GLY A 166 14.44 23.18 -0.58
CA GLY A 166 14.19 22.32 -1.73
C GLY A 166 13.04 21.33 -1.48
N LEU A 167 12.96 20.74 -0.28
CA LEU A 167 11.88 19.82 0.09
C LEU A 167 10.53 20.55 0.24
N VAL A 168 10.53 21.75 0.82
CA VAL A 168 9.33 22.60 0.95
C VAL A 168 8.78 22.96 -0.43
N MET A 169 9.62 23.38 -1.37
CA MET A 169 9.23 23.75 -2.73
C MET A 169 8.67 22.58 -3.55
N ARG A 170 9.06 21.34 -3.21
CA ARG A 170 8.55 20.12 -3.85
C ARG A 170 7.24 19.61 -3.24
N TYR A 171 6.74 20.21 -2.16
CA TYR A 171 5.57 19.72 -1.45
C TYR A 171 4.28 19.96 -2.23
N GLU A 172 3.61 18.86 -2.61
CA GLU A 172 2.30 18.86 -3.24
C GLU A 172 1.24 18.51 -2.18
N PRO A 173 0.46 19.48 -1.69
CA PRO A 173 -0.52 19.23 -0.63
C PRO A 173 -1.59 18.22 -1.10
N PRO A 174 -2.04 17.31 -0.22
CA PRO A 174 -3.10 16.38 -0.55
C PRO A 174 -4.44 17.10 -0.78
N ASP A 175 -5.22 16.58 -1.71
CA ASP A 175 -6.52 17.12 -2.11
C ASP A 175 -7.61 16.06 -1.93
N ASN A 176 -8.66 16.43 -1.19
CA ASN A 176 -9.81 15.57 -0.90
C ASN A 176 -10.60 15.16 -2.16
N LYS A 177 -10.42 15.89 -3.28
CA LYS A 177 -11.00 15.51 -4.58
C LYS A 177 -10.36 14.25 -5.16
N ASN A 178 -9.12 13.93 -4.78
CA ASN A 178 -8.44 12.73 -5.25
C ASN A 178 -8.95 11.52 -4.47
N ARG A 179 -9.56 10.56 -5.17
CA ARG A 179 -10.10 9.33 -4.57
C ARG A 179 -9.08 8.56 -3.72
N TRP A 180 -7.81 8.56 -4.13
CA TRP A 180 -6.74 7.84 -3.45
C TRP A 180 -6.18 8.55 -2.22
N GLU A 181 -6.58 9.80 -1.97
CA GLU A 181 -6.21 10.56 -0.78
C GLU A 181 -7.38 10.64 0.22
N ASN A 182 -8.54 10.05 -0.11
CA ASN A 182 -9.73 10.05 0.73
C ASN A 182 -9.80 8.75 1.54
N PRO A 183 -10.07 8.81 2.86
CA PRO A 183 -10.29 10.02 3.68
C PRO A 183 -9.01 10.85 3.89
N LEU A 184 -9.16 12.17 3.78
CA LEU A 184 -8.13 13.14 4.07
C LEU A 184 -8.44 13.87 5.38
N TYR A 185 -7.59 13.68 6.38
CA TYR A 185 -7.66 14.39 7.66
C TYR A 185 -6.66 15.54 7.66
N LYS A 186 -7.10 16.77 7.90
CA LYS A 186 -6.22 17.94 7.99
C LYS A 186 -6.06 18.34 9.46
N VAL A 187 -4.82 18.36 9.94
CA VAL A 187 -4.48 18.71 11.32
C VAL A 187 -3.63 19.96 11.31
N ASP A 188 -4.17 21.06 11.82
CA ASP A 188 -3.42 22.30 12.04
C ASP A 188 -2.90 22.34 13.48
N VAL A 189 -1.57 22.25 13.62
CA VAL A 189 -0.90 22.22 14.93
C VAL A 189 -0.95 23.56 15.67
N THR A 190 -1.35 24.66 15.03
CA THR A 190 -1.50 25.99 15.68
C THR A 190 -2.90 26.24 16.23
N GLY A 191 -3.90 25.57 15.65
CA GLY A 191 -5.30 25.65 16.06
C GLY A 191 -5.64 24.80 17.29
N VAL A 192 -4.74 23.89 17.66
CA VAL A 192 -4.88 23.01 18.84
C VAL A 192 -4.09 23.55 20.03
N LEU A 193 -4.45 23.09 21.22
CA LEU A 193 -3.70 23.42 22.42
C LEU A 193 -2.23 22.96 22.30
N PRO A 194 -1.28 23.78 22.79
CA PRO A 194 0.14 23.50 22.67
C PRO A 194 0.57 22.32 23.54
N TRP A 195 1.62 21.67 23.10
CA TRP A 195 2.35 20.60 23.76
C TRP A 195 2.78 21.01 25.20
N GLY A 196 1.93 20.75 26.22
CA GLY A 196 2.21 21.00 27.65
C GLY A 196 0.97 21.25 28.53
N LYS A 197 1.12 21.06 29.86
CA LYS A 197 0.07 21.03 30.92
C LYS A 197 -0.97 22.15 30.73
N ASP A 198 -2.14 22.00 30.12
CA ASP A 198 -3.17 20.96 30.27
C ASP A 198 -3.82 20.56 28.92
N GLY A 199 -3.02 20.58 27.83
CA GLY A 199 -3.41 20.17 26.46
C GLY A 199 -2.26 19.47 25.71
N THR A 200 -1.70 18.43 26.34
CA THR A 200 -0.27 18.05 26.38
C THR A 200 0.37 17.35 25.16
N LEU A 201 1.72 17.43 25.09
CA LEU A 201 2.59 16.24 25.17
C LEU A 201 4.00 16.61 25.70
N GLU A 202 4.46 15.91 26.74
CA GLU A 202 5.87 15.74 27.09
C GLU A 202 6.29 14.34 26.59
N VAL A 203 7.31 14.24 25.73
CA VAL A 203 7.95 12.95 25.42
C VAL A 203 9.10 12.78 26.42
N GLY A 204 8.81 12.19 27.58
CA GLY A 204 9.79 11.90 28.63
C GLY A 204 9.39 10.67 29.43
N ALA A 205 10.01 9.54 29.08
CA ALA A 205 10.36 8.34 29.87
C ALA A 205 9.45 7.71 30.97
N GLU A 206 8.42 8.32 31.55
CA GLU A 206 7.82 7.79 32.81
C GLU A 206 6.55 6.91 32.66
N LEU A 207 6.01 6.72 31.46
CA LEU A 207 4.76 5.96 31.25
C LEU A 207 4.91 4.65 30.47
N PHE A 208 6.15 4.24 30.15
CA PHE A 208 6.42 2.91 29.60
C PHE A 208 6.72 1.86 30.68
N GLU A 209 7.16 2.27 31.87
CA GLU A 209 7.56 1.34 32.94
C GLU A 209 6.36 0.70 33.67
N GLU A 210 5.22 1.38 33.81
CA GLU A 210 4.10 0.84 34.61
C GLU A 210 3.29 -0.30 33.94
N ASN A 211 3.52 -0.58 32.65
CA ASN A 211 2.80 -1.64 31.93
C ASN A 211 3.68 -2.85 31.55
N CYS A 212 5.00 -2.83 31.76
CA CYS A 212 5.85 -4.02 31.63
C CYS A 212 6.01 -4.78 32.95
N GLU A 213 6.05 -4.10 34.10
CA GLU A 213 6.21 -4.76 35.41
C GLU A 213 5.00 -5.62 35.82
N LYS A 214 3.81 -5.31 35.29
CA LYS A 214 2.60 -6.13 35.46
C LYS A 214 2.55 -7.37 34.55
N ALA A 215 3.36 -7.41 33.50
CA ALA A 215 3.45 -8.56 32.59
C ALA A 215 4.54 -9.56 33.02
N GLU A 216 5.57 -9.11 33.72
CA GLU A 216 6.66 -9.97 34.20
C GLU A 216 6.43 -10.55 35.61
N SER A 217 5.56 -9.95 36.43
CA SER A 217 5.20 -10.48 37.76
C SER A 217 4.28 -11.72 37.74
N LEU A 218 3.89 -12.20 36.55
CA LEU A 218 3.09 -13.42 36.36
C LEU A 218 3.85 -14.58 35.70
N ALA A 219 5.16 -14.42 35.42
CA ALA A 219 6.02 -15.47 34.86
C ALA A 219 7.12 -15.94 35.83
N GLY A 220 6.97 -15.64 37.12
CA GLY A 220 7.88 -16.11 38.17
C GLY A 220 7.50 -17.48 38.69
N GLU A 221 7.84 -18.55 37.96
CA GLU A 221 8.11 -19.83 38.60
C GLU A 221 9.06 -20.70 37.75
N MET A 222 10.14 -21.16 38.42
CA MET A 222 11.01 -22.29 38.10
C MET A 222 12.43 -22.02 37.53
N LYS A 223 13.36 -21.95 38.50
CA LYS A 223 14.64 -22.68 38.65
C LYS A 223 15.87 -22.29 37.81
N GLU A 224 16.84 -21.73 38.55
CA GLU A 224 18.28 -21.81 38.30
C GLU A 224 18.77 -23.23 38.01
N LEU A 225 19.70 -23.35 37.07
CA LEU A 225 20.85 -24.25 37.17
C LEU A 225 22.04 -23.64 36.40
N SER A 226 23.08 -23.31 37.16
CA SER A 226 24.42 -22.86 36.78
C SER A 226 25.25 -23.95 36.10
N VAL A 227 26.06 -23.60 35.09
CA VAL A 227 27.38 -24.22 34.82
C VAL A 227 28.30 -23.19 34.14
N GLU A 228 29.50 -23.05 34.68
CA GLU A 228 30.59 -22.16 34.29
C GLU A 228 31.41 -22.60 33.06
N ASP A 229 32.13 -21.62 32.50
CA ASP A 229 33.51 -21.63 31.97
C ASP A 229 33.99 -22.76 31.03
N ASN A 230 34.42 -22.37 29.81
CA ASN A 230 35.86 -22.22 29.49
C ASN A 230 36.13 -21.83 28.02
N LEU A 231 36.88 -20.73 27.88
CA LEU A 231 38.07 -20.49 27.05
C LEU A 231 38.43 -21.41 25.85
N SER A 232 38.71 -20.75 24.71
CA SER A 232 40.01 -20.69 24.00
C SER A 232 40.15 -21.21 22.55
N ILE A 233 40.59 -20.26 21.70
CA ILE A 233 41.70 -20.29 20.72
C ILE A 233 41.57 -21.03 19.37
N SER A 234 41.88 -20.25 18.32
CA SER A 234 42.61 -20.54 17.05
C SER A 234 41.82 -20.14 15.80
N SER A 235 42.38 -19.67 14.68
CA SER A 235 43.68 -19.12 14.28
C SER A 235 43.52 -18.61 12.83
N ALA A 236 44.42 -17.75 12.40
CA ALA A 236 44.46 -17.07 11.10
C ALA A 236 44.49 -17.97 9.85
N ALA A 237 44.01 -17.46 8.70
CA ALA A 237 44.70 -17.55 7.40
C ALA A 237 43.94 -16.86 6.23
N SER A 238 44.58 -15.82 5.69
CA SER A 238 44.81 -15.46 4.26
C SER A 238 43.72 -15.48 3.17
N LYS A 239 43.64 -14.34 2.48
CA LYS A 239 43.03 -14.04 1.17
C LYS A 239 43.59 -14.90 0.02
N PRO A 240 42.88 -14.93 -1.13
CA PRO A 240 43.56 -14.48 -2.35
C PRO A 240 42.75 -13.46 -3.18
N VAL A 241 43.52 -12.62 -3.88
CA VAL A 241 43.10 -11.62 -4.87
C VAL A 241 43.15 -12.27 -6.26
N ILE A 242 42.10 -12.11 -7.07
CA ILE A 242 42.16 -12.31 -8.53
C ILE A 242 41.49 -11.12 -9.22
N LYS A 243 42.24 -10.56 -10.19
CA LYS A 243 41.89 -9.43 -11.06
C LYS A 243 40.92 -9.89 -12.17
N SER A 244 40.01 -9.01 -12.59
CA SER A 244 39.39 -9.11 -13.92
C SER A 244 39.24 -7.74 -14.57
N ALA A 245 39.85 -7.61 -15.75
CA ALA A 245 39.75 -6.49 -16.66
C ALA A 245 38.69 -6.74 -17.75
N SER A 246 38.46 -5.68 -18.54
CA SER A 246 37.82 -5.61 -19.86
C SER A 246 36.28 -5.70 -19.99
N GLY A 247 35.66 -4.51 -20.06
CA GLY A 247 35.21 -3.90 -21.32
C GLY A 247 34.18 -4.64 -22.17
N PHE A 248 32.95 -4.13 -22.20
CA PHE A 248 32.02 -4.33 -23.32
C PHE A 248 31.23 -3.05 -23.65
N LYS A 249 31.43 -2.55 -24.87
CA LYS A 249 30.76 -1.39 -25.50
C LYS A 249 29.27 -1.68 -25.74
N ARG A 250 28.37 -0.77 -25.36
CA ARG A 250 27.00 -0.71 -25.88
C ARG A 250 26.88 0.39 -26.94
N ARG A 251 26.51 -0.02 -28.16
CA ARG A 251 26.10 0.84 -29.28
C ARG A 251 24.75 1.48 -28.97
N GLY A 252 24.67 2.80 -29.10
CA GLY A 252 23.41 3.53 -29.13
C GLY A 252 22.86 3.61 -30.55
N ASN A 253 21.56 3.42 -30.71
CA ASN A 253 20.84 3.75 -31.93
C ASN A 253 19.83 4.86 -31.62
N LYS A 254 20.00 5.98 -32.34
CA LYS A 254 19.10 7.13 -32.39
C LYS A 254 17.97 6.80 -33.37
N SER A 255 16.74 7.15 -33.03
CA SER A 255 15.64 7.30 -33.99
C SER A 255 14.99 8.67 -33.82
N ALA A 256 14.67 9.27 -34.95
CA ALA A 256 14.59 10.69 -35.20
C ALA A 256 13.25 11.34 -34.80
N GLN A 257 13.35 12.63 -34.47
CA GLN A 257 12.28 13.61 -34.45
C GLN A 257 11.65 13.79 -35.84
N GLN A 258 10.33 13.86 -35.88
CA GLN A 258 9.61 14.66 -36.89
C GLN A 258 8.67 15.63 -36.17
N GLN A 259 8.91 16.92 -36.44
CA GLN A 259 8.06 18.05 -36.10
C GLN A 259 6.83 18.03 -37.01
N ALA A 260 5.65 18.27 -36.44
CA ALA A 260 4.46 18.63 -37.20
C ALA A 260 3.82 19.88 -36.60
N SER A 261 3.47 20.78 -37.51
CA SER A 261 3.01 22.16 -37.35
C SER A 261 1.63 22.31 -36.73
N VAL A 262 1.48 23.37 -35.94
CA VAL A 262 0.24 23.87 -35.34
C VAL A 262 -0.55 24.68 -36.37
N GLN A 263 -1.81 24.32 -36.60
CA GLN A 263 -2.85 25.21 -37.15
C GLN A 263 -4.18 24.97 -36.43
N ASN A 264 -4.77 26.05 -35.90
CA ASN A 264 -6.15 26.13 -35.41
C ASN A 264 -7.14 26.03 -36.59
N PRO A 265 -8.36 25.51 -36.35
CA PRO A 265 -9.51 26.39 -36.49
C PRO A 265 -10.65 26.17 -35.46
N GLN A 266 -11.59 27.10 -35.51
CA GLN A 266 -12.65 27.43 -34.58
C GLN A 266 -13.86 26.47 -34.58
N SER A 267 -14.55 26.44 -33.44
CA SER A 267 -16.00 26.29 -33.19
C SER A 267 -16.85 25.34 -34.05
N ALA A 268 -17.39 24.30 -33.41
CA ALA A 268 -18.69 23.71 -33.79
C ALA A 268 -19.41 23.07 -32.59
N ILE A 269 -20.73 23.13 -32.67
CA ILE A 269 -21.77 22.90 -31.66
C ILE A 269 -21.90 21.41 -31.30
N LEU A 270 -22.02 21.08 -30.00
CA LEU A 270 -22.30 19.73 -29.49
C LEU A 270 -23.80 19.52 -29.24
N THR A 271 -24.37 18.50 -29.88
CA THR A 271 -25.63 17.86 -29.49
C THR A 271 -25.33 16.67 -28.55
N PRO A 272 -26.18 16.37 -27.55
CA PRO A 272 -25.87 15.34 -26.55
C PRO A 272 -26.38 13.95 -26.99
N LEU A 273 -25.50 12.95 -26.86
CA LEU A 273 -25.82 11.51 -26.90
C LEU A 273 -25.61 10.90 -25.50
N PRO A 274 -26.28 9.76 -25.18
CA PRO A 274 -26.65 9.41 -23.81
C PRO A 274 -25.52 8.79 -22.99
N LEU A 275 -25.61 8.99 -21.67
CA LEU A 275 -24.65 8.61 -20.65
C LEU A 275 -24.47 7.08 -20.54
N SER A 276 -23.19 6.69 -20.44
CA SER A 276 -22.67 5.35 -20.13
C SER A 276 -23.10 4.84 -18.75
N MET A 277 -23.23 3.52 -18.62
CA MET A 277 -23.69 2.74 -17.46
C MET A 277 -22.73 2.72 -16.24
N ALA A 278 -22.11 3.85 -15.91
CA ALA A 278 -21.20 3.98 -14.75
C ALA A 278 -21.89 4.50 -13.46
N SER A 279 -23.23 4.45 -13.40
CA SER A 279 -24.01 4.93 -12.24
C SER A 279 -24.63 3.77 -11.47
N ARG A 280 -23.82 3.01 -10.72
CA ARG A 280 -24.34 2.04 -9.74
C ARG A 280 -23.64 2.04 -8.38
N ASN A 281 -22.80 3.04 -8.07
CA ASN A 281 -22.23 3.19 -6.72
C ASN A 281 -22.19 4.65 -6.22
N LEU A 282 -23.11 5.51 -6.69
CA LEU A 282 -23.45 6.71 -5.91
C LEU A 282 -24.58 6.32 -4.95
N LYS A 283 -24.21 5.96 -3.72
CA LYS A 283 -25.06 6.35 -2.59
C LYS A 283 -24.74 7.81 -2.28
N GLN A 284 -25.81 8.58 -2.17
CA GLN A 284 -25.85 10.02 -1.99
C GLN A 284 -24.96 10.49 -0.83
N ASP A 285 -24.16 11.50 -1.16
CA ASP A 285 -23.84 12.68 -0.36
C ASP A 285 -23.91 12.54 1.17
N VAL A 286 -22.76 12.29 1.76
CA VAL A 286 -22.36 13.02 2.97
C VAL A 286 -21.17 13.88 2.57
N SER A 287 -21.47 15.08 2.07
CA SER A 287 -20.51 16.16 2.11
C SER A 287 -20.13 16.39 3.57
N CYS A 288 -18.97 15.92 4.01
CA CYS A 288 -18.30 16.52 5.16
C CYS A 288 -17.74 17.88 4.72
N SER A 289 -18.65 18.82 4.42
CA SER A 289 -18.41 20.19 4.79
C SER A 289 -18.31 20.16 6.31
N VAL A 290 -17.10 20.32 6.83
CA VAL A 290 -16.91 20.72 8.23
C VAL A 290 -17.89 21.87 8.43
N PRO A 291 -18.87 21.78 9.34
CA PRO A 291 -19.68 22.95 9.66
C PRO A 291 -18.67 24.03 10.03
N GLU A 292 -18.82 25.24 9.48
CA GLU A 292 -18.26 26.42 10.15
C GLU A 292 -18.89 26.45 11.54
N GLN A 293 -18.29 25.70 12.46
CA GLN A 293 -18.69 25.67 13.84
C GLN A 293 -18.34 27.06 14.34
N PHE A 294 -19.38 27.80 14.70
CA PHE A 294 -19.30 28.89 15.66
C PHE A 294 -18.44 28.42 16.83
N ASN A 295 -17.15 28.74 16.76
CA ASN A 295 -16.18 28.24 17.70
C ASN A 295 -16.33 29.13 18.93
N ASN A 296 -16.94 28.59 19.98
CA ASN A 296 -16.90 29.16 21.32
C ASN A 296 -15.45 29.14 21.83
N GLY A 297 -14.56 29.99 21.32
CA GLY A 297 -13.26 30.43 21.86
C GLY A 297 -12.24 29.42 22.41
N ARG A 298 -12.55 28.12 22.48
CA ARG A 298 -11.77 27.09 23.18
C ARG A 298 -11.01 26.26 22.15
N LYS A 299 -9.68 26.35 22.17
CA LYS A 299 -8.82 25.47 21.37
C LYS A 299 -9.02 24.02 21.81
N ARG A 300 -9.15 23.10 20.86
CA ARG A 300 -9.29 21.66 21.10
C ARG A 300 -7.96 21.05 21.54
N LYS A 301 -8.00 19.96 22.31
CA LYS A 301 -6.81 19.17 22.66
C LYS A 301 -6.37 18.31 21.47
N MET A 302 -5.07 18.05 21.33
CA MET A 302 -4.56 17.22 20.23
C MET A 302 -5.08 15.79 20.32
N GLU A 303 -5.24 15.29 21.55
CA GLU A 303 -5.81 13.99 21.88
C GLU A 303 -7.20 13.81 21.27
N GLU A 304 -8.09 14.78 21.48
CA GLU A 304 -9.46 14.75 20.95
C GLU A 304 -9.47 14.77 19.42
N VAL A 305 -8.54 15.50 18.81
CA VAL A 305 -8.41 15.52 17.34
C VAL A 305 -7.98 14.15 16.82
N ILE A 306 -7.07 13.48 17.53
CA ILE A 306 -6.61 12.14 17.15
C ILE A 306 -7.70 11.10 17.37
N ASP A 307 -8.47 11.19 18.46
CA ASP A 307 -9.61 10.31 18.69
C ASP A 307 -10.65 10.44 17.58
N ASP A 308 -11.03 11.67 17.21
CA ASP A 308 -11.96 11.91 16.10
C ASP A 308 -11.47 11.28 14.79
N ILE A 309 -10.15 11.35 14.53
CA ILE A 309 -9.52 10.73 13.36
C ILE A 309 -9.62 9.22 13.45
N LEU A 310 -9.28 8.62 14.60
CA LEU A 310 -9.32 7.17 14.81
C LEU A 310 -10.76 6.64 14.74
N ASP A 311 -11.73 7.30 15.36
CA ASP A 311 -13.15 6.95 15.28
C ASP A 311 -13.64 7.01 13.84
N SER A 312 -13.40 8.14 13.16
CA SER A 312 -13.78 8.29 11.76
C SER A 312 -13.14 7.23 10.88
N PHE A 313 -11.85 6.95 11.08
CA PHE A 313 -11.09 6.01 10.26
C PHE A 313 -11.50 4.54 10.50
N LEU A 314 -11.66 4.15 11.76
CA LEU A 314 -11.96 2.77 12.14
C LEU A 314 -13.45 2.43 11.97
N ILE A 315 -14.35 3.42 12.02
CA ILE A 315 -15.80 3.18 11.88
C ILE A 315 -16.26 3.43 10.44
N ASN A 316 -15.91 4.57 9.83
CA ASN A 316 -16.54 5.02 8.59
C ASN A 316 -15.81 4.58 7.32
N VAL A 317 -14.54 4.20 7.40
CA VAL A 317 -13.71 3.94 6.22
C VAL A 317 -13.77 2.46 5.85
N ALA A 318 -14.45 2.13 4.77
CA ALA A 318 -14.51 0.76 4.29
C ALA A 318 -13.14 0.29 3.75
N PRO A 319 -12.81 -1.02 3.92
CA PRO A 319 -11.65 -1.61 3.27
C PRO A 319 -11.72 -1.47 1.74
N LEU A 320 -10.59 -1.19 1.12
CA LEU A 320 -10.53 -0.97 -0.32
C LEU A 320 -10.82 -2.27 -1.09
N GLN A 321 -11.49 -2.15 -2.23
CA GLN A 321 -11.73 -3.29 -3.11
C GLN A 321 -10.62 -3.39 -4.14
N GLU A 322 -10.03 -4.58 -4.26
CA GLU A 322 -9.04 -4.88 -5.29
C GLU A 322 -9.63 -4.63 -6.67
N SER A 323 -8.89 -3.90 -7.51
CA SER A 323 -9.20 -3.80 -8.93
C SER A 323 -8.46 -4.89 -9.71
N MET A 324 -8.95 -5.23 -10.91
CA MET A 324 -8.25 -6.14 -11.84
C MET A 324 -6.78 -5.75 -12.08
N SER A 325 -6.42 -4.46 -11.96
CA SER A 325 -5.04 -3.98 -12.12
C SER A 325 -4.15 -4.16 -10.89
N THR A 326 -4.72 -4.44 -9.72
CA THR A 326 -4.01 -4.61 -8.44
C THR A 326 -4.06 -6.05 -7.93
N GLN A 327 -4.85 -6.91 -8.58
CA GLN A 327 -4.93 -8.32 -8.25
C GLN A 327 -3.59 -9.00 -8.55
N LYS A 328 -2.97 -9.62 -7.54
CA LYS A 328 -1.74 -10.40 -7.72
C LYS A 328 -2.11 -11.63 -8.55
N HIS A 329 -1.74 -11.63 -9.84
CA HIS A 329 -1.85 -12.82 -10.67
C HIS A 329 -0.89 -13.87 -10.11
N VAL A 330 -1.43 -14.99 -9.63
CA VAL A 330 -0.59 -16.17 -9.38
C VAL A 330 -0.01 -16.57 -10.73
N PRO A 331 1.33 -16.59 -10.89
CA PRO A 331 1.94 -17.02 -12.13
C PRO A 331 1.59 -18.50 -12.32
N THR A 332 0.57 -18.77 -13.14
CA THR A 332 0.34 -20.10 -13.67
C THR A 332 1.50 -20.45 -14.58
N GLU A 333 1.87 -21.73 -14.61
CA GLU A 333 2.74 -22.24 -15.66
C GLU A 333 2.12 -21.83 -16.99
N SER A 334 2.89 -21.10 -17.82
CA SER A 334 2.42 -20.48 -19.06
C SER A 334 1.75 -21.46 -20.02
N ASP A 335 1.99 -22.75 -19.82
CA ASP A 335 1.44 -23.83 -20.63
C ASP A 335 -0.05 -24.09 -20.32
N VAL A 336 -0.46 -24.11 -19.05
CA VAL A 336 -1.83 -24.49 -18.65
C VAL A 336 -2.89 -23.49 -19.16
N LEU A 337 -2.60 -22.18 -19.10
CA LEU A 337 -3.56 -21.17 -19.55
C LEU A 337 -3.74 -21.22 -21.08
N ASN A 338 -2.66 -21.45 -21.82
CA ASN A 338 -2.69 -21.62 -23.27
C ASN A 338 -3.44 -22.90 -23.65
N GLN A 339 -3.23 -24.00 -22.90
CA GLN A 339 -3.97 -25.24 -23.08
C GLN A 339 -5.48 -25.03 -22.86
N ILE A 340 -5.87 -24.34 -21.77
CA ILE A 340 -7.28 -24.03 -21.50
C ILE A 340 -7.88 -23.17 -22.62
N ASP A 341 -7.16 -22.16 -23.12
CA ASP A 341 -7.65 -21.31 -24.20
C ASP A 341 -7.90 -22.11 -25.50
N ASN A 342 -7.00 -23.02 -25.85
CA ASN A 342 -7.16 -23.92 -27.00
C ASN A 342 -8.31 -24.90 -26.81
N ILE A 343 -8.39 -25.57 -25.66
CA ILE A 343 -9.44 -26.56 -25.33
C ILE A 343 -10.81 -25.90 -25.37
N THR A 344 -11.00 -24.76 -24.70
CA THR A 344 -12.29 -24.06 -24.69
C THR A 344 -12.71 -23.60 -26.09
N GLN A 345 -11.75 -23.40 -27.00
CA GLN A 345 -12.05 -22.95 -28.37
C GLN A 345 -12.53 -24.13 -29.20
N HIS A 346 -11.83 -25.25 -29.04
CA HIS A 346 -12.20 -26.52 -29.64
C HIS A 346 -13.60 -26.93 -29.20
N ILE A 347 -13.90 -26.91 -27.89
CA ILE A 347 -15.20 -27.25 -27.34
C ILE A 347 -16.32 -26.34 -27.86
N ASN A 348 -16.10 -25.02 -27.94
CA ASN A 348 -17.09 -24.10 -28.52
C ASN A 348 -17.43 -24.43 -29.98
N ASN A 349 -16.42 -24.81 -30.77
CA ASN A 349 -16.63 -25.23 -32.16
C ASN A 349 -17.37 -26.57 -32.25
N GLU A 350 -17.04 -27.53 -31.38
CA GLU A 350 -17.71 -28.83 -31.33
C GLU A 350 -19.17 -28.71 -30.86
N ILE A 351 -19.47 -27.82 -29.90
CA ILE A 351 -20.86 -27.53 -29.48
C ILE A 351 -21.67 -27.00 -30.68
N LEU A 352 -21.12 -26.06 -31.44
CA LEU A 352 -21.81 -25.50 -32.62
C LEU A 352 -22.00 -26.55 -33.72
N LYS A 353 -21.04 -27.45 -33.92
CA LYS A 353 -21.18 -28.58 -34.86
C LYS A 353 -22.25 -29.58 -34.38
N ALA A 354 -22.22 -29.95 -33.11
CA ALA A 354 -23.17 -30.88 -32.50
C ALA A 354 -24.59 -30.32 -32.51
N GLN A 355 -24.75 -29.01 -32.25
CA GLN A 355 -26.04 -28.32 -32.37
C GLN A 355 -26.55 -28.32 -33.80
N LYS A 356 -25.71 -28.03 -34.80
CA LYS A 356 -26.12 -28.09 -36.21
C LYS A 356 -26.56 -29.49 -36.63
N ALA A 357 -25.84 -30.52 -36.19
CA ALA A 357 -26.20 -31.91 -36.44
C ALA A 357 -27.51 -32.30 -35.73
N ALA A 358 -27.73 -31.82 -34.51
CA ALA A 358 -28.94 -32.09 -33.73
C ALA A 358 -30.16 -31.30 -34.24
N SER A 359 -30.00 -30.08 -34.76
CA SER A 359 -31.10 -29.28 -35.33
C SER A 359 -31.72 -29.91 -36.59
N LEU A 360 -31.05 -30.87 -37.23
CA LEU A 360 -31.63 -31.69 -38.31
C LEU A 360 -32.64 -32.73 -37.78
N SER A 361 -32.66 -32.98 -36.46
CA SER A 361 -33.57 -33.87 -35.75
C SER A 361 -34.45 -33.03 -34.82
N ALA A 362 -35.57 -32.55 -35.34
CA ALA A 362 -36.52 -31.61 -34.73
C ALA A 362 -36.75 -31.74 -33.20
N SER A 363 -36.05 -30.94 -32.39
CA SER A 363 -36.55 -30.36 -31.13
C SER A 363 -35.57 -29.28 -30.62
N VAL A 364 -36.10 -28.15 -30.15
CA VAL A 364 -35.33 -27.06 -29.55
C VAL A 364 -35.06 -27.45 -28.09
N GLY A 365 -33.79 -27.68 -27.75
CA GLY A 365 -33.38 -28.15 -26.42
C GLY A 365 -33.30 -29.68 -26.36
N GLY A 366 -32.10 -30.19 -26.11
CA GLY A 366 -31.82 -31.63 -26.16
C GLY A 366 -30.40 -31.97 -25.74
N ARG A 367 -30.17 -33.25 -25.50
CA ARG A 367 -28.86 -33.78 -25.10
C ARG A 367 -27.95 -33.85 -26.34
N ILE A 368 -26.91 -33.04 -26.37
CA ILE A 368 -25.89 -33.07 -27.44
C ILE A 368 -24.65 -33.83 -26.95
N PHE A 369 -23.87 -34.37 -27.89
CA PHE A 369 -22.60 -35.01 -27.57
C PHE A 369 -21.46 -34.15 -28.12
N VAL A 370 -20.62 -33.66 -27.23
CA VAL A 370 -19.41 -32.92 -27.56
C VAL A 370 -18.27 -33.92 -27.67
N ASN A 371 -17.63 -33.97 -28.85
CA ASN A 371 -16.44 -34.80 -29.05
C ASN A 371 -15.21 -34.05 -28.55
N TYR A 372 -14.31 -34.74 -27.88
CA TYR A 372 -13.00 -34.24 -27.48
C TYR A 372 -12.06 -35.44 -27.32
N ASP A 373 -10.84 -35.36 -27.87
CA ASP A 373 -9.78 -36.37 -27.78
C ASP A 373 -10.25 -37.85 -27.64
N ASN A 374 -10.95 -38.33 -28.68
CA ASN A 374 -11.53 -39.69 -28.78
C ASN A 374 -12.60 -40.06 -27.74
N SER A 375 -13.06 -39.12 -26.94
CA SER A 375 -14.13 -39.26 -25.95
C SER A 375 -15.35 -38.43 -26.33
N ARG A 376 -16.52 -38.78 -25.78
CA ARG A 376 -17.77 -38.05 -25.96
C ARG A 376 -18.33 -37.64 -24.61
N ARG A 377 -18.54 -36.34 -24.41
CA ARG A 377 -19.19 -35.81 -23.20
C ARG A 377 -20.58 -35.32 -23.57
N ALA A 378 -21.59 -35.88 -22.92
CA ALA A 378 -22.97 -35.48 -23.14
C ALA A 378 -23.24 -34.16 -22.41
N MET A 379 -23.85 -33.20 -23.09
CA MET A 379 -24.18 -31.90 -22.55
C MET A 379 -25.68 -31.64 -22.72
N ASN A 380 -26.31 -31.19 -21.64
CA ASN A 380 -27.74 -30.88 -21.66
C ASN A 380 -27.92 -29.40 -22.00
N LEU A 381 -28.60 -29.13 -23.11
CA LEU A 381 -28.90 -27.77 -23.53
C LEU A 381 -30.34 -27.41 -23.18
N SER A 382 -30.53 -26.42 -22.30
CA SER A 382 -31.82 -25.77 -22.01
C SER A 382 -32.33 -24.96 -23.22
N LYS A 383 -31.40 -24.38 -23.98
CA LYS A 383 -31.65 -23.54 -25.16
C LYS A 383 -30.57 -23.74 -26.22
N GLN A 384 -30.85 -23.30 -27.44
CA GLN A 384 -29.82 -23.20 -28.48
C GLN A 384 -28.80 -22.12 -28.10
N LEU A 385 -27.52 -22.42 -28.25
CA LEU A 385 -26.42 -21.50 -27.93
C LEU A 385 -25.86 -20.88 -29.21
N TYR A 386 -25.72 -19.57 -29.21
CA TYR A 386 -25.13 -18.85 -30.32
C TYR A 386 -23.65 -18.57 -30.09
N LEU A 387 -22.91 -18.33 -31.17
CA LEU A 387 -21.48 -18.03 -31.13
C LEU A 387 -21.14 -16.85 -30.18
N ASN A 388 -22.02 -15.85 -30.08
CA ASN A 388 -21.81 -14.70 -29.21
C ASN A 388 -21.96 -15.07 -27.72
N GLU A 389 -22.91 -15.93 -27.38
CA GLU A 389 -23.10 -16.43 -26.01
C GLU A 389 -21.91 -17.29 -25.58
N LEU A 390 -21.49 -18.24 -26.43
CA LEU A 390 -20.31 -19.07 -26.18
C LEU A 390 -19.02 -18.25 -26.04
N ARG A 391 -18.87 -17.16 -26.80
CA ARG A 391 -17.75 -16.22 -26.64
C ARG A 391 -17.80 -15.51 -25.29
N ASN A 392 -18.97 -15.08 -24.83
CA ASN A 392 -19.12 -14.39 -23.54
C ASN A 392 -18.89 -15.35 -22.36
N ILE A 393 -19.43 -16.56 -22.43
CA ILE A 393 -19.22 -17.61 -21.42
C ILE A 393 -17.73 -17.99 -21.36
N ARG A 394 -17.06 -18.19 -22.51
CA ARG A 394 -15.61 -18.42 -22.57
C ARG A 394 -14.82 -17.29 -21.90
N LYS A 395 -15.14 -16.02 -22.20
CA LYS A 395 -14.46 -14.88 -21.57
C LYS A 395 -14.63 -14.90 -20.05
N GLY A 396 -15.83 -15.20 -19.57
CA GLY A 396 -16.10 -15.37 -18.14
C GLY A 396 -15.28 -16.49 -17.52
N PHE A 397 -15.21 -17.65 -18.19
CA PHE A 397 -14.45 -18.80 -17.74
C PHE A 397 -12.93 -18.56 -17.71
N LEU A 398 -12.37 -17.94 -18.76
CA LEU A 398 -10.94 -17.59 -18.81
C LEU A 398 -10.58 -16.57 -17.71
N LYS A 399 -11.47 -15.62 -17.44
CA LYS A 399 -11.30 -14.69 -16.31
C LYS A 399 -11.37 -15.41 -14.96
N TRP A 400 -12.25 -16.39 -14.82
CA TRP A 400 -12.38 -17.16 -13.59
C TRP A 400 -11.16 -18.05 -13.33
N THR A 401 -10.70 -18.78 -14.35
CA THR A 401 -9.48 -19.63 -14.30
C THR A 401 -8.20 -18.82 -14.06
N ALA A 402 -8.13 -17.59 -14.57
CA ALA A 402 -7.03 -16.66 -14.28
C ALA A 402 -6.93 -16.29 -12.78
N GLY A 403 -8.06 -16.23 -12.06
CA GLY A 403 -8.12 -15.99 -10.61
C GLY A 403 -8.12 -17.26 -9.75
N HIS A 404 -8.39 -18.41 -10.35
CA HIS A 404 -8.48 -19.73 -9.70
C HIS A 404 -7.73 -20.76 -10.57
N PRO A 405 -6.39 -20.78 -10.50
CA PRO A 405 -5.60 -21.69 -11.31
C PRO A 405 -5.87 -23.14 -10.93
N MET A 406 -6.01 -23.99 -11.94
CA MET A 406 -6.24 -25.43 -11.74
C MET A 406 -4.96 -26.10 -11.20
N PRO A 407 -5.07 -27.18 -10.41
CA PRO A 407 -3.91 -27.90 -9.88
C PRO A 407 -2.95 -28.35 -10.99
N ALA A 408 -1.64 -28.31 -10.71
CA ALA A 408 -0.61 -28.77 -11.64
C ALA A 408 -0.82 -30.27 -11.97
N GLY A 409 -0.77 -30.60 -13.26
CA GLY A 409 -1.03 -31.96 -13.76
C GLY A 409 -2.50 -32.29 -14.04
N THR A 410 -3.39 -31.28 -14.04
CA THR A 410 -4.79 -31.49 -14.48
C THR A 410 -4.83 -32.04 -15.90
N THR A 411 -5.43 -33.21 -16.08
CA THR A 411 -5.58 -33.84 -17.40
C THR A 411 -6.52 -33.03 -18.28
N GLU A 412 -6.29 -33.01 -19.59
CA GLU A 412 -7.17 -32.36 -20.59
C GLU A 412 -8.65 -32.74 -20.40
N LYS A 413 -8.94 -34.00 -20.09
CA LYS A 413 -10.31 -34.48 -19.80
C LYS A 413 -10.99 -33.71 -18.66
N ALA A 414 -10.27 -33.47 -17.57
CA ALA A 414 -10.79 -32.72 -16.43
C ALA A 414 -11.02 -31.25 -16.79
N MET A 415 -10.16 -30.66 -17.63
CA MET A 415 -10.36 -29.29 -18.12
C MET A 415 -11.64 -29.18 -18.96
N VAL A 416 -11.89 -30.16 -19.83
CA VAL A 416 -13.12 -30.24 -20.63
C VAL A 416 -14.34 -30.41 -19.75
N GLU A 417 -14.30 -31.30 -18.76
CA GLU A 417 -15.41 -31.51 -17.83
C GLU A 417 -15.79 -30.22 -17.09
N ILE A 418 -14.80 -29.53 -16.52
CA ILE A 418 -14.99 -28.29 -15.78
C ILE A 418 -15.57 -27.20 -16.68
N TYR A 419 -15.06 -27.06 -17.91
CA TYR A 419 -15.57 -26.04 -18.83
C TYR A 419 -17.01 -26.31 -19.26
N ILE A 420 -17.35 -27.56 -19.60
CA ILE A 420 -18.72 -27.85 -20.04
C ILE A 420 -19.70 -27.76 -18.87
N SER A 421 -19.30 -28.16 -17.66
CA SER A 421 -20.10 -27.92 -16.44
C SER A 421 -20.29 -26.43 -16.16
N TYR A 422 -19.27 -25.59 -16.42
CA TYR A 422 -19.39 -24.14 -16.34
C TYR A 422 -20.36 -23.58 -17.40
N ILE A 423 -20.37 -24.11 -18.62
CA ILE A 423 -21.38 -23.70 -19.61
C ILE A 423 -22.77 -24.09 -19.13
N GLU A 424 -22.96 -25.32 -18.64
CA GLU A 424 -24.25 -25.82 -18.13
C GLU A 424 -24.80 -25.01 -16.96
N SER A 425 -23.95 -24.41 -16.12
CA SER A 425 -24.39 -23.52 -15.04
C SER A 425 -24.75 -22.09 -15.50
N ASN A 426 -24.40 -21.71 -16.74
CA ASN A 426 -24.57 -20.36 -17.29
C ASN A 426 -25.62 -20.29 -18.42
N ILE A 427 -26.30 -21.40 -18.71
CA ILE A 427 -27.35 -21.54 -19.72
C ILE A 427 -28.67 -21.92 -19.06
#